data_AF-A0A2H3KJ16-F1
#
_entry.id   AF-A0A2H3KJ16-F1
#
_cell.length_a   1.000
_cell.length_b   1.000
_cell.length_c   1.000
_cell.angle_alpha   90.00
_cell.angle_beta   90.00
_cell.angle_gamma   90.00
#
_symmetry.space_group_name_H-M   'P 1'
#
loop_
_entity.id
_entity.type
_entity.pdbx_description
1 polymer ?
#
loop_
_entity_poly.entity_id
_entity_poly.type
_entity_poly.pdbx_seq_one_letter_code
_entity_poly.pdbx_strand_id
1 'polypeptide(L)'
;MLSASELIRFHDAALLSWSCGRHTPCLQVIVELPRIWMLDDAFWGILAGALFHPDRFNSGAADGGAIGAMLASLGLNAELLDNIRGLVIEGTSALLLLIEPEVVWRIRTAFEGMSYTLVEAPLSLDQQQWLRSAFSAHID
;
A
#
# COMPACT_ATOMS: atom_id res chain seq x y z
N MET A 1 1.90 31.30 19.69
CA MET A 1 2.71 30.09 19.98
C MET A 1 2.31 29.05 18.95
N LEU A 2 3.18 28.77 17.98
CA LEU A 2 2.97 27.69 17.01
C LEU A 2 3.46 26.41 17.69
N SER A 3 2.53 25.60 18.18
CA SER A 3 2.86 24.31 18.79
C SER A 3 3.32 23.34 17.71
N ALA A 4 4.35 22.56 18.05
CA ALA A 4 5.03 21.61 17.20
C ALA A 4 4.06 20.77 16.36
N SER A 5 4.29 20.82 15.04
CA SER A 5 3.89 19.85 14.03
C SER A 5 2.99 18.73 14.55
N GLU A 6 1.66 18.85 14.35
CA GLU A 6 0.75 17.72 14.56
C GLU A 6 1.23 16.59 13.66
N LEU A 7 2.03 15.65 14.19
CA LEU A 7 2.57 14.55 13.43
C LEU A 7 1.40 13.84 12.76
N ILE A 8 1.43 13.75 11.44
CA ILE A 8 0.53 12.86 10.73
C ILE A 8 0.89 11.45 11.21
N ARG A 9 -0.04 10.78 11.89
CA ARG A 9 0.15 9.40 12.33
C ARG A 9 -0.13 8.50 11.14
N PHE A 10 0.93 8.12 10.44
CA PHE A 10 0.92 7.01 9.50
C PHE A 10 1.15 5.73 10.29
N HIS A 11 0.36 4.69 10.00
CA HIS A 11 0.61 3.36 10.58
C HIS A 11 1.76 2.69 9.85
N ASP A 12 1.75 2.78 8.52
CA ASP A 12 2.80 2.26 7.67
C ASP A 12 2.77 2.94 6.30
N ALA A 13 3.89 2.89 5.58
CA ALA A 13 4.00 3.46 4.25
C ALA A 13 5.06 2.74 3.39
N ALA A 14 4.78 2.62 2.10
CA ALA A 14 5.74 2.15 1.12
C ALA A 14 5.71 3.02 -0.15
N LEU A 15 6.88 3.26 -0.72
CA LEU A 15 7.03 3.92 -2.01
C LEU A 15 7.26 2.87 -3.09
N LEU A 16 6.41 2.90 -4.09
CA LEU A 16 6.52 2.10 -5.29
C LEU A 16 6.88 3.02 -6.45
N SER A 17 8.07 2.87 -7.01
CA SER A 17 8.59 3.77 -8.05
C SER A 17 9.00 3.01 -9.29
N TRP A 18 8.64 3.51 -10.47
CA TRP A 18 9.03 2.92 -11.75
C TRP A 18 9.83 3.93 -12.57
N SER A 19 11.15 3.95 -12.38
CA SER A 19 12.04 4.83 -13.14
C SER A 19 12.05 4.48 -14.63
N CYS A 20 12.18 5.49 -15.49
CA CYS A 20 12.33 5.30 -16.93
C CYS A 20 13.52 4.39 -17.27
N GLY A 21 13.33 3.47 -18.21
CA GLY A 21 14.29 2.47 -18.65
C GLY A 21 14.40 1.23 -17.76
N ARG A 22 13.64 1.13 -16.66
CA ARG A 22 13.67 -0.05 -15.78
C ARG A 22 12.61 -1.07 -16.18
N HIS A 23 12.96 -2.36 -16.20
CA HIS A 23 12.04 -3.43 -16.56
C HIS A 23 10.92 -3.69 -15.54
N THR A 24 11.13 -3.33 -14.28
CA THR A 24 10.16 -3.53 -13.19
C THR A 24 10.22 -2.38 -12.19
N PRO A 25 9.10 -2.08 -11.50
CA PRO A 25 9.10 -1.08 -10.44
C PRO A 25 9.90 -1.55 -9.23
N CYS A 26 10.34 -0.60 -8.42
CA CYS A 26 11.08 -0.79 -7.19
C CYS A 26 10.18 -0.43 -6.01
N LEU A 27 10.04 -1.35 -5.05
CA LEU A 27 9.34 -1.13 -3.80
C LEU A 27 10.33 -0.78 -2.69
N GLN A 28 10.04 0.26 -1.94
CA GLN A 28 10.81 0.70 -0.79
C GLN A 28 9.86 0.96 0.40
N VAL A 29 9.98 0.18 1.46
CA VAL A 29 9.21 0.40 2.70
C VAL A 29 9.82 1.59 3.47
N ILE A 30 8.97 2.45 4.03
CA ILE A 30 9.38 3.68 4.71
C ILE A 30 9.47 3.42 6.23
N VAL A 31 10.68 3.16 6.72
CA VAL A 31 10.96 2.63 8.07
C VAL A 31 11.07 3.66 9.21
N GLU A 32 10.83 4.96 8.95
CA GLU A 32 10.95 6.03 9.97
C GLU A 32 9.68 6.22 10.84
N LEU A 33 8.69 5.33 10.73
CA LEU A 33 7.43 5.40 11.46
C LEU A 33 7.52 4.74 12.86
N PRO A 34 6.74 5.20 13.86
CA PRO A 34 6.72 4.59 15.19
C PRO A 34 6.36 3.10 15.10
N ARG A 35 7.34 2.22 15.42
CA ARG A 35 7.33 0.76 15.20
C ARG A 35 6.23 -0.05 15.89
N ILE A 36 5.26 0.58 16.55
CA ILE A 36 4.20 -0.11 17.30
C ILE A 36 3.10 -0.66 16.34
N TRP A 37 3.01 -0.15 15.10
CA TRP A 37 1.92 -0.46 14.15
C TRP A 37 2.41 -0.80 12.72
N MET A 38 3.68 -1.22 12.57
CA MET A 38 4.27 -1.50 11.26
C MET A 38 3.84 -2.88 10.75
N LEU A 39 3.49 -2.97 9.46
CA LEU A 39 3.37 -4.25 8.81
C LEU A 39 4.78 -4.76 8.50
N ASP A 40 4.94 -6.08 8.48
CA ASP A 40 6.16 -6.69 7.99
C ASP A 40 6.37 -6.34 6.51
N ASP A 41 7.63 -6.16 6.09
CA ASP A 41 8.00 -5.88 4.69
C ASP A 41 7.41 -6.92 3.72
N ALA A 42 7.15 -8.15 4.20
CA ALA A 42 6.47 -9.20 3.46
C ALA A 42 5.09 -8.78 2.93
N PHE A 43 4.31 -7.98 3.68
CA PHE A 43 3.01 -7.50 3.20
C PHE A 43 3.16 -6.68 1.93
N TRP A 44 4.05 -5.68 1.97
CA TRP A 44 4.32 -4.81 0.83
C TRP A 44 4.89 -5.59 -0.35
N GLY A 45 5.78 -6.56 -0.09
CA GLY A 45 6.31 -7.46 -1.11
C GLY A 45 5.23 -8.30 -1.80
N ILE A 46 4.26 -8.84 -1.04
CA ILE A 46 3.12 -9.58 -1.58
C ILE A 46 2.24 -8.66 -2.43
N LEU A 47 1.93 -7.46 -1.93
CA LEU A 47 1.10 -6.49 -2.66
C LEU A 47 1.76 -6.06 -3.97
N ALA A 48 3.06 -5.72 -3.94
CA ALA A 48 3.82 -5.38 -5.14
C ALA A 48 3.92 -6.57 -6.12
N GLY A 49 4.10 -7.79 -5.59
CA GLY A 49 4.08 -9.01 -6.39
C GLY A 49 2.76 -9.23 -7.12
N ALA A 50 1.64 -9.04 -6.41
CA ALA A 50 0.30 -9.14 -6.99
C ALA A 50 0.06 -8.06 -8.08
N LEU A 51 0.61 -6.86 -7.91
CA LEU A 51 0.48 -5.76 -8.88
C LEU A 51 1.30 -5.96 -10.16
N PHE A 52 2.57 -6.41 -10.08
CA PHE A 52 3.49 -6.39 -11.24
C PHE A 52 3.95 -7.75 -11.72
N HIS A 53 3.65 -8.82 -10.99
CA HIS A 53 3.94 -10.18 -11.40
C HIS A 53 2.68 -11.05 -11.39
N PRO A 54 1.58 -10.63 -12.04
CA PRO A 54 0.32 -11.36 -12.02
C PRO A 54 0.50 -12.78 -12.57
N ASP A 55 1.36 -13.01 -13.55
CA ASP A 55 1.58 -14.38 -14.09
C ASP A 55 2.27 -15.32 -13.08
N ARG A 56 3.01 -14.80 -12.08
CA ARG A 56 3.65 -15.62 -11.04
C ARG A 56 2.79 -15.74 -9.78
N PHE A 57 1.95 -14.75 -9.51
CA PHE A 57 1.12 -14.69 -8.30
C PHE A 57 -0.33 -15.16 -8.55
N ASN A 58 -0.81 -15.12 -9.80
CA ASN A 58 -2.15 -15.54 -10.23
C ASN A 58 -2.14 -16.80 -11.12
N SER A 59 -1.02 -17.52 -11.24
CA SER A 59 -0.95 -18.75 -12.03
C SER A 59 -1.79 -19.88 -11.40
N GLY A 60 -3.07 -19.96 -11.76
CA GLY A 60 -3.87 -21.18 -11.62
C GLY A 60 -5.35 -21.02 -11.29
N ALA A 61 -5.82 -19.85 -10.83
CA ALA A 61 -7.23 -19.65 -10.54
C ALA A 61 -7.73 -18.37 -11.20
N ALA A 62 -8.92 -18.42 -11.79
CA ALA A 62 -9.64 -17.25 -12.29
C ALA A 62 -9.83 -16.16 -11.22
N ASP A 63 -9.57 -16.50 -9.94
CA ASP A 63 -9.74 -15.66 -8.75
C ASP A 63 -8.42 -15.20 -8.10
N GLY A 64 -7.25 -15.36 -8.74
CA GLY A 64 -5.96 -14.84 -8.23
C GLY A 64 -5.26 -15.69 -7.16
N GLY A 65 -5.69 -16.95 -6.97
CA GLY A 65 -5.07 -17.90 -6.04
C GLY A 65 -5.25 -17.51 -4.56
N ALA A 66 -4.54 -18.21 -3.65
CA ALA A 66 -4.66 -17.95 -2.21
C ALA A 66 -4.25 -16.52 -1.83
N ILE A 67 -3.29 -15.93 -2.55
CA ILE A 67 -2.83 -14.55 -2.34
C ILE A 67 -3.89 -13.55 -2.82
N GLY A 68 -4.48 -13.75 -4.00
CA GLY A 68 -5.59 -12.94 -4.48
C GLY A 68 -6.81 -13.00 -3.57
N ALA A 69 -7.17 -14.19 -3.08
CA ALA A 69 -8.26 -14.36 -2.11
C ALA A 69 -7.97 -13.66 -0.76
N MET A 70 -6.72 -13.70 -0.29
CA MET A 70 -6.27 -12.99 0.91
C MET A 70 -6.39 -11.48 0.74
N LEU A 71 -5.89 -10.93 -0.38
CA LEU A 71 -5.98 -9.50 -0.69
C LEU A 71 -7.44 -9.06 -0.88
N ALA A 72 -8.26 -9.85 -1.57
CA ALA A 72 -9.69 -9.58 -1.72
C ALA A 72 -10.42 -9.56 -0.36
N SER A 73 -10.01 -10.42 0.58
CA SER A 73 -10.54 -10.42 1.95
C SER A 73 -10.19 -9.14 2.72
N LEU A 74 -9.15 -8.41 2.31
CA LEU A 74 -8.79 -7.06 2.78
C LEU A 74 -9.45 -5.93 1.96
N GLY A 75 -10.37 -6.24 1.04
CA GLY A 75 -10.93 -5.24 0.12
C GLY A 75 -9.98 -4.83 -1.02
N LEU A 76 -8.79 -5.43 -1.12
CA LEU A 76 -7.86 -5.27 -2.23
C LEU A 76 -8.23 -6.25 -3.36
N ASN A 77 -9.39 -6.03 -3.97
CA ASN A 77 -9.93 -6.90 -5.01
C ASN A 77 -9.20 -6.72 -6.36
N ALA A 78 -9.45 -7.64 -7.29
CA ALA A 78 -8.80 -7.63 -8.61
C ALA A 78 -9.00 -6.32 -9.38
N GLU A 79 -10.20 -5.73 -9.31
CA GLU A 79 -10.52 -4.46 -9.96
C GLU A 79 -9.67 -3.30 -9.41
N LEU A 80 -9.52 -3.22 -8.08
CA LEU A 80 -8.69 -2.21 -7.44
C LEU A 80 -7.20 -2.39 -7.79
N LEU A 81 -6.71 -3.64 -7.75
CA LEU A 81 -5.33 -3.96 -8.12
C LEU A 81 -5.05 -3.63 -9.59
N ASP A 82 -5.99 -3.93 -10.50
CA ASP A 82 -5.89 -3.58 -11.91
C ASP A 82 -5.91 -2.08 -12.14
N ASN A 83 -6.74 -1.33 -11.41
CA ASN A 83 -6.75 0.13 -11.44
C ASN A 83 -5.40 0.71 -11.00
N ILE A 84 -4.85 0.24 -9.87
CA ILE A 84 -3.53 0.69 -9.37
C ILE A 84 -2.44 0.36 -10.40
N ARG A 85 -2.46 -0.85 -10.97
CA ARG A 85 -1.51 -1.28 -12.00
C ARG A 85 -1.57 -0.40 -13.25
N GLY A 86 -2.74 0.08 -13.64
CA GLY A 86 -2.90 1.03 -14.75
C GLY A 86 -2.30 2.42 -14.48
N LEU A 87 -2.16 2.80 -13.20
CA LEU A 87 -1.58 4.10 -12.80
C LEU A 87 -0.06 4.03 -12.57
N VAL A 88 0.44 2.87 -12.15
CA VAL A 88 1.86 2.65 -11.90
C VAL A 88 2.53 2.06 -13.14
N ILE A 89 2.99 2.95 -14.00
CA ILE A 89 3.67 2.65 -15.25
C ILE A 89 5.07 3.26 -15.22
N GLU A 90 5.88 2.93 -16.22
CA GLU A 90 7.19 3.54 -16.39
C GLU A 90 7.11 5.08 -16.40
N GLY A 91 7.93 5.71 -15.55
CA GLY A 91 7.93 7.16 -15.34
C GLY A 91 7.02 7.64 -14.21
N THR A 92 6.25 6.76 -13.55
CA THR A 92 5.38 7.13 -12.42
C THR A 92 5.84 6.54 -11.09
N SER A 93 5.17 6.96 -10.02
CA SER A 93 5.37 6.44 -8.67
C SER A 93 4.04 6.45 -7.93
N ALA A 94 3.87 5.50 -7.02
CA ALA A 94 2.75 5.43 -6.10
C ALA A 94 3.26 5.41 -4.66
N LEU A 95 2.69 6.29 -3.85
CA LEU A 95 2.87 6.28 -2.41
C LEU A 95 1.72 5.48 -1.80
N LEU A 96 2.04 4.33 -1.21
CA LEU A 96 1.10 3.44 -0.55
C LEU A 96 1.10 3.79 0.95
N LEU A 97 -0.08 4.05 1.51
CA LEU A 97 -0.22 4.56 2.87
C LEU A 97 -1.27 3.75 3.63
N LEU A 98 -0.89 3.23 4.79
CA LEU A 98 -1.83 2.74 5.79
C LEU A 98 -2.04 3.83 6.84
N ILE A 99 -3.25 4.38 6.89
CA ILE A 99 -3.57 5.59 7.67
C ILE A 99 -4.95 5.51 8.28
N GLU A 100 -5.17 6.36 9.29
CA GLU A 100 -6.52 6.64 9.77
C GLU A 100 -7.31 7.48 8.76
N PRO A 101 -8.63 7.29 8.63
CA PRO A 101 -9.47 8.06 7.70
C PRO A 101 -9.39 9.58 7.93
N GLU A 102 -9.21 10.01 9.18
CA GLU A 102 -9.05 11.42 9.56
C GLU A 102 -7.78 12.09 9.02
N VAL A 103 -6.82 11.32 8.50
CA VAL A 103 -5.57 11.84 7.93
C VAL A 103 -5.71 12.17 6.44
N VAL A 104 -6.68 11.58 5.74
CA VAL A 104 -6.82 11.70 4.26
C VAL A 104 -6.89 13.16 3.80
N TRP A 105 -7.64 14.01 4.52
CA TRP A 105 -7.74 15.43 4.16
C TRP A 105 -6.41 16.15 4.24
N ARG A 106 -5.55 15.82 5.22
CA ARG A 106 -4.22 16.42 5.38
C ARG A 106 -3.30 16.04 4.24
N ILE A 107 -3.39 14.79 3.77
CA ILE A 107 -2.65 14.33 2.59
C ILE A 107 -3.12 15.10 1.36
N ARG A 108 -4.44 15.24 1.16
CA ARG A 108 -4.99 16.02 0.05
C ARG A 108 -4.45 17.45 0.05
N THR A 109 -4.39 18.10 1.21
CA THR A 109 -3.80 19.43 1.38
C THR A 109 -2.30 19.45 1.11
N ALA A 110 -1.55 18.45 1.59
CA ALA A 110 -0.10 18.38 1.38
C ALA A 110 0.29 18.21 -0.11
N PHE A 111 -0.59 17.62 -0.91
CA PHE A 111 -0.42 17.44 -2.35
C PHE A 111 -1.14 18.51 -3.19
N GLU A 112 -1.63 19.59 -2.58
CA GLU A 112 -2.21 20.72 -3.32
C GLU A 112 -1.22 21.29 -4.35
N GLY A 113 -1.71 21.51 -5.58
CA GLY A 113 -0.88 21.96 -6.70
C GLY A 113 -0.07 20.88 -7.39
N MET A 114 -0.08 19.63 -6.89
CA MET A 114 0.51 18.47 -7.58
C MET A 114 -0.57 17.70 -8.35
N SER A 115 -0.20 17.10 -9.48
CA SER A 115 -1.06 16.15 -10.18
C SER A 115 -0.90 14.76 -9.55
N TYR A 116 -1.96 14.28 -8.89
CA TYR A 116 -1.99 12.95 -8.29
C TYR A 116 -3.37 12.31 -8.47
N THR A 117 -3.39 10.98 -8.45
CA THR A 117 -4.63 10.18 -8.38
C THR A 117 -4.70 9.56 -7.00
N LEU A 118 -5.77 9.82 -6.26
CA LEU A 118 -6.01 9.14 -4.99
C LEU A 118 -6.85 7.88 -5.23
N VAL A 119 -6.34 6.76 -4.75
CA VAL A 119 -7.05 5.49 -4.70
C VAL A 119 -7.20 5.11 -3.23
N GLU A 120 -8.42 4.88 -2.79
CA GLU A 120 -8.74 4.57 -1.39
C GLU A 120 -9.23 3.13 -1.28
N ALA A 121 -8.70 2.40 -0.28
CA ALA A 121 -9.09 1.03 0.04
C ALA A 121 -9.54 0.97 1.51
N PRO A 122 -10.83 1.19 1.80
CA PRO A 122 -11.31 1.19 3.18
C PRO A 122 -11.21 -0.21 3.79
N LEU A 123 -10.77 -0.27 5.05
CA LEU A 123 -10.67 -1.51 5.82
C LEU A 123 -11.67 -1.50 6.97
N SER A 124 -12.42 -2.58 7.15
CA SER A 124 -13.22 -2.81 8.35
C SER A 124 -12.32 -3.11 9.56
N LEU A 125 -12.85 -2.98 10.77
CA LEU A 125 -12.11 -3.28 12.01
C LEU A 125 -11.56 -4.73 12.00
N ASP A 126 -12.36 -5.68 11.53
CA ASP A 126 -11.96 -7.09 11.43
C ASP A 126 -10.81 -7.28 10.41
N GLN A 127 -10.90 -6.61 9.26
CA GLN A 127 -9.85 -6.64 8.24
C GLN A 127 -8.56 -6.03 8.76
N GLN A 128 -8.64 -4.91 9.48
CA GLN A 128 -7.48 -4.28 10.11
C GLN A 128 -6.84 -5.20 11.16
N GLN A 129 -7.65 -5.86 11.99
CA GLN A 129 -7.15 -6.79 13.01
C GLN A 129 -6.51 -8.02 12.38
N TRP A 130 -7.12 -8.58 11.34
CA TRP A 130 -6.56 -9.70 10.60
C TRP A 130 -5.24 -9.30 9.93
N LEU A 131 -5.20 -8.15 9.24
CA LEU A 131 -4.00 -7.63 8.57
C LEU A 131 -2.84 -7.52 9.55
N ARG A 132 -3.11 -6.89 10.71
CA ARG A 132 -2.13 -6.78 11.80
C ARG A 132 -1.71 -8.14 12.32
N SER A 133 -2.64 -9.08 12.55
CA SER A 133 -2.29 -10.39 13.11
C SER A 133 -1.46 -11.23 12.15
N ALA A 134 -1.72 -11.13 10.84
CA ALA A 134 -1.01 -11.88 9.80
C ALA A 134 0.39 -11.29 9.50
N PHE A 135 0.55 -9.97 9.60
CA PHE A 135 1.77 -9.26 9.20
C PHE A 135 2.36 -8.42 10.34
N SER A 136 2.15 -8.78 11.60
CA SER A 136 2.82 -8.11 12.72
C SER A 136 4.33 -8.36 12.63
N ALA A 137 5.11 -7.30 12.48
CA ALA A 137 6.56 -7.38 12.59
C ALA A 137 6.91 -7.99 13.97
N HIS A 138 7.48 -9.20 13.97
CA HIS A 138 8.00 -9.80 15.19
C HIS A 138 9.26 -9.07 15.60
N ILE A 139 9.26 -8.52 16.80
CA ILE A 139 10.44 -7.97 17.45
C ILE A 139 11.03 -9.12 18.27
N ASP A 140 12.09 -9.75 17.77
CA ASP A 140 13.04 -10.52 18.60
C ASP A 140 14.09 -9.57 19.20
#